data_AF-A0A1D8RFE2-F1
#
_entry.id   AF-A0A1D8RFE2-F1
#
_cell.length_a   1.000
_cell.length_b   1.000
_cell.length_c   1.000
_cell.angle_alpha   90.00
_cell.angle_beta   90.00
_cell.angle_gamma   90.00
#
_symmetry.space_group_name_H-M   'P 1'
#
loop_
_entity.id
_entity.type
_entity.pdbx_description
1 polymer ?
#
loop_
_entity_poly.entity_id
_entity_poly.type
_entity_poly.pdbx_seq_one_letter_code
_entity_poly.pdbx_strand_id
1 'polypeptide(L)'
;HLGVAKLYTDIARNGYHIMYLTSRAVGQADVTRDYLKNINQNGYRLPEGPVIMSPDRLMTSLHREVILRKPEVFKMACLRDIARLFGCDFR
;
A
#
# COMPACT_ATOMS: atom_id res chain seq x y z
N HIS A 1 -0.20 12.58 -8.78
CA HIS A 1 -0.87 12.69 -10.10
C HIS A 1 -2.19 13.42 -9.92
N LEU A 2 -2.60 14.27 -10.86
CA LEU A 2 -3.87 14.99 -10.79
C LEU A 2 -5.04 14.00 -10.90
N GLY A 3 -6.11 14.22 -10.13
CA GLY A 3 -7.36 13.44 -10.20
C GLY A 3 -7.38 12.11 -9.45
N VAL A 4 -6.27 11.67 -8.84
CA VAL A 4 -6.21 10.39 -8.11
C VAL A 4 -7.11 10.39 -6.89
N ALA A 5 -7.20 11.50 -6.15
CA ALA A 5 -8.05 11.57 -4.97
C ALA A 5 -9.53 11.38 -5.31
N LYS A 6 -9.99 11.96 -6.42
CA LYS A 6 -11.36 11.77 -6.93
C LYS A 6 -11.59 10.32 -7.34
N LEU A 7 -10.70 9.74 -8.14
CA LEU A 7 -10.79 8.34 -8.57
C LEU A 7 -10.90 7.38 -7.37
N TYR A 8 -10.05 7.54 -6.36
CA TYR A 8 -10.05 6.65 -5.20
C TYR A 8 -11.28 6.86 -4.33
N THR A 9 -11.77 8.09 -4.22
CA THR A 9 -13.04 8.38 -3.55
C THR A 9 -14.21 7.68 -4.25
N ASP A 10 -14.27 7.73 -5.58
CA ASP A 10 -15.36 7.10 -6.35
C ASP A 10 -15.27 5.56 -6.28
N ILE A 11 -14.07 4.98 -6.28
CA ILE A 11 -13.87 3.54 -6.04
C ILE A 11 -14.38 3.15 -4.63
N ALA A 12 -14.04 3.95 -3.61
CA ALA A 12 -14.52 3.69 -2.25
C ALA A 12 -16.04 3.82 -2.12
N ARG A 13 -16.67 4.77 -2.82
CA ARG A 13 -18.13 4.92 -2.88
C ARG A 13 -18.83 3.72 -3.53
N ASN A 14 -18.15 3.01 -4.42
CA ASN A 14 -18.66 1.78 -5.03
C ASN A 14 -18.56 0.55 -4.11
N GLY A 15 -18.19 0.73 -2.83
CA GLY A 15 -18.11 -0.35 -1.83
C GLY A 15 -16.77 -1.08 -1.77
N TYR A 16 -15.75 -0.61 -2.50
CA TYR A 16 -14.40 -1.18 -2.43
C TYR A 16 -13.59 -0.56 -1.29
N HIS A 17 -12.75 -1.37 -0.65
CA HIS A 17 -11.79 -0.89 0.35
C HIS A 17 -10.42 -0.66 -0.28
N ILE A 18 -9.83 0.51 -0.01
CA ILE A 18 -8.49 0.85 -0.52
C ILE A 18 -7.44 0.40 0.47
N MET A 19 -6.39 -0.24 -0.04
CA MET A 19 -5.17 -0.56 0.70
C MET A 19 -3.98 0.11 0.03
N TYR A 20 -3.14 0.76 0.82
CA TYR A 20 -1.93 1.44 0.35
C TYR A 20 -0.72 0.54 0.56
N LEU A 21 0.15 0.42 -0.43
CA LEU A 21 1.41 -0.34 -0.34
C LEU A 21 2.58 0.59 -0.64
N THR A 22 3.58 0.61 0.24
CA THR A 22 4.80 1.42 0.07
C THR A 22 6.04 0.59 0.37
N SER A 23 7.13 0.90 -0.33
CA SER A 23 8.46 0.33 -0.05
C SER A 23 9.21 1.08 1.04
N ARG A 24 8.60 2.12 1.64
CA ARG A 24 9.17 2.83 2.78
C ARG A 24 9.23 1.90 4.00
N ALA A 25 10.27 2.10 4.79
CA ALA A 25 10.48 1.39 6.04
C ALA A 25 9.36 1.71 7.04
N VAL A 26 8.99 0.73 7.87
CA VAL A 26 8.01 0.88 8.94
C VAL A 26 8.39 1.99 9.95
N GLY A 27 9.68 2.30 10.10
CA GLY A 27 10.13 3.45 10.91
C GLY A 27 9.66 4.81 10.38
N GLN A 28 9.16 4.87 9.14
CA GLN A 28 8.57 6.07 8.51
C GLN A 28 7.04 5.99 8.39
N ALA A 29 6.40 5.15 9.21
CA ALA A 29 4.97 4.91 9.18
C ALA A 29 4.16 6.18 9.39
N ASP A 30 4.46 6.92 10.45
CA ASP A 30 3.66 8.09 10.83
C ASP A 30 3.73 9.18 9.76
N VAL A 31 4.93 9.49 9.27
CA VAL A 31 5.15 10.44 8.17
C VAL A 31 4.37 10.03 6.91
N THR A 32 4.35 8.74 6.59
CA THR A 32 3.65 8.25 5.39
C THR A 32 2.13 8.31 5.56
N ARG A 33 1.62 7.97 6.74
CA ARG A 33 0.19 8.09 7.06
C ARG A 33 -0.26 9.54 7.03
N ASP A 34 0.50 10.44 7.62
CA ASP A 34 0.20 11.88 7.63
C ASP A 34 0.27 12.46 6.22
N TYR A 35 1.24 12.03 5.42
CA TYR A 35 1.30 12.41 4.01
C TYR A 35 0.02 12.02 3.25
N LEU A 36 -0.44 10.77 3.39
CA LEU A 36 -1.67 10.30 2.72
C LEU A 36 -2.92 11.05 3.20
N LYS A 37 -3.04 11.29 4.50
CA LYS A 37 -4.17 12.03 5.10
C LYS A 37 -4.25 13.48 4.63
N ASN A 38 -3.11 14.11 4.39
CA ASN A 38 -3.03 15.51 3.96
C ASN A 38 -3.21 15.70 2.44
N ILE A 39 -3.36 14.62 1.65
CA ILE A 39 -3.67 14.75 0.22
C ILE A 39 -5.11 15.22 0.06
N ASN A 40 -5.25 16.43 -0.48
CA ASN A 40 -6.51 17.02 -0.88
C ASN A 40 -6.38 17.57 -2.31
N GLN A 41 -7.22 17.09 -3.23
CA GLN A 41 -7.29 17.58 -4.60
C GLN A 41 -8.71 18.05 -4.89
N ASN A 42 -8.91 19.36 -5.04
CA ASN A 42 -10.22 19.96 -5.34
C ASN A 42 -11.33 19.54 -4.36
N GLY A 43 -11.01 19.40 -3.06
CA GLY A 43 -11.95 18.97 -2.02
C GLY A 43 -12.05 17.45 -1.84
N TYR A 44 -11.44 16.65 -2.72
CA TYR A 44 -11.39 15.19 -2.58
C TYR A 44 -10.18 14.78 -1.77
N ARG A 45 -10.41 13.98 -0.74
CA ARG A 45 -9.37 13.35 0.08
C ARG A 45 -9.21 11.89 -0.31
N LEU A 46 -8.05 11.33 -0.01
CA LEU A 46 -7.88 9.89 -0.14
C LEU A 46 -8.77 9.16 0.89
N PRO A 47 -9.42 8.05 0.51
CA PRO A 47 -10.19 7.23 1.45
C PRO A 47 -9.27 6.60 2.50
N GLU A 48 -9.82 6.32 3.68
CA GLU A 48 -9.06 5.63 4.73
C GLU A 48 -8.77 4.18 4.33
N GLY A 49 -7.61 3.69 4.74
CA GLY A 49 -7.17 2.34 4.41
C GLY A 49 -5.87 1.94 5.09
N PRO A 50 -5.62 0.64 5.26
CA PRO A 50 -4.36 0.15 5.81
C PRO A 50 -3.19 0.52 4.90
N VAL A 51 -2.04 0.86 5.51
CA VAL A 51 -0.78 1.13 4.81
C VAL A 51 0.18 -0.01 5.10
N ILE A 52 0.40 -0.86 4.10
CA ILE A 52 1.37 -1.94 4.14
C ILE A 52 2.75 -1.36 3.81
N MET A 53 3.69 -1.59 4.71
CA MET A 53 5.05 -1.04 4.65
C MET A 53 6.07 -2.17 4.70
N SER A 54 7.24 -1.90 4.15
CA SER A 54 8.37 -2.80 4.33
C SER A 54 8.84 -2.76 5.78
N PRO A 55 8.96 -3.91 6.48
CA PRO A 55 9.60 -3.93 7.78
C PRO A 55 11.04 -3.44 7.63
N ASP A 56 11.41 -2.42 8.42
CA ASP A 56 12.77 -1.89 8.39
C ASP A 56 13.78 -3.00 8.77
N ARG A 57 15.01 -2.89 8.28
CA ARG A 57 16.12 -3.88 8.38
C ARG A 57 15.89 -5.28 7.78
N LEU A 58 14.67 -5.72 7.47
CA LEU A 58 14.44 -6.95 6.69
C LEU A 58 14.76 -6.75 5.20
N MET A 59 14.56 -5.54 4.68
CA MET A 59 14.96 -5.22 3.31
C MET A 59 16.48 -5.20 3.17
N THR A 60 17.29 -4.57 4.03
CA THR A 60 18.76 -4.54 3.84
C THR A 60 19.45 -5.91 3.93
N SER A 61 18.93 -6.86 4.72
CA SER A 61 19.44 -8.24 4.78
C SER A 61 18.96 -9.10 3.61
N LEU A 62 17.68 -9.00 3.22
CA LEU A 62 17.15 -9.70 2.03
C LEU A 62 17.61 -9.05 0.70
N HIS A 63 18.04 -7.78 0.73
CA HIS A 63 18.50 -7.04 -0.46
C HIS A 63 19.82 -7.53 -1.03
N ARG A 64 20.66 -8.09 -0.16
CA ARG A 64 21.94 -8.65 -0.59
C ARG A 64 21.80 -9.98 -1.32
N GLU A 65 20.73 -10.73 -1.06
CA GLU A 65 20.58 -12.08 -1.61
C GLU A 65 19.59 -12.16 -2.79
N VAL A 66 18.49 -11.37 -2.78
CA VAL A 66 17.39 -11.54 -3.77
C VAL A 66 16.98 -10.24 -4.50
N ILE A 67 17.19 -9.05 -3.92
CA ILE A 67 16.54 -7.81 -4.40
C ILE A 67 17.25 -7.14 -5.58
N LEU A 68 18.51 -7.47 -5.87
CA LEU A 68 19.27 -6.82 -6.95
C LEU A 68 18.75 -7.11 -8.37
N ARG A 69 17.77 -8.02 -8.56
CA ARG A 69 17.31 -8.40 -9.91
C ARG A 69 15.80 -8.30 -10.17
N LYS A 70 14.90 -8.37 -9.18
CA LYS A 70 13.43 -8.36 -9.40
C LYS A 70 12.59 -7.83 -8.22
N PRO A 71 12.49 -6.50 -8.01
CA PRO A 71 11.69 -5.91 -6.92
C PRO A 71 10.17 -6.20 -7.02
N GLU A 72 9.66 -6.50 -8.20
CA GLU A 72 8.25 -6.88 -8.45
C GLU A 72 7.85 -8.18 -7.72
N VAL A 73 8.78 -9.11 -7.53
CA VAL A 73 8.53 -10.40 -6.86
C VAL A 73 8.09 -10.21 -5.42
N PHE A 74 8.66 -9.22 -4.73
CA PHE A 74 8.31 -8.92 -3.34
C PHE A 74 6.89 -8.34 -3.21
N LYS A 75 6.53 -7.37 -4.07
CA LYS A 75 5.17 -6.83 -4.09
C LYS A 75 4.15 -7.93 -4.37
N MET A 76 4.46 -8.84 -5.30
CA MET A 76 3.61 -9.99 -5.59
C MET A 76 3.51 -10.96 -4.40
N ALA A 77 4.60 -11.21 -3.68
CA ALA A 77 4.59 -12.07 -2.48
C ALA A 77 3.73 -11.47 -1.36
N CYS A 78 3.94 -10.20 -1.00
CA CYS A 78 3.13 -9.53 0.01
C CYS A 78 1.64 -9.50 -0.36
N LEU A 79 1.31 -9.19 -1.61
CA LEU A 79 -0.09 -9.19 -2.06
C LEU A 79 -0.69 -10.60 -2.04
N ARG A 80 0.09 -11.63 -2.38
CA ARG A 80 -0.34 -13.03 -2.32
C ARG A 80 -0.57 -13.48 -0.88
N ASP A 81 0.28 -13.07 0.05
CA ASP A 81 0.11 -13.39 1.46
C ASP A 81 -1.12 -12.69 2.05
N ILE A 82 -1.36 -11.42 1.68
CA ILE A 82 -2.59 -10.72 2.05
C ILE A 82 -3.82 -11.42 1.46
N ALA A 83 -3.79 -11.80 0.17
CA ALA A 83 -4.90 -12.51 -0.46
C ALA A 83 -5.20 -13.84 0.23
N ARG A 84 -4.18 -14.56 0.70
CA ARG A 84 -4.35 -15.80 1.48
C ARG A 84 -5.07 -15.59 2.82
N LEU A 85 -4.97 -14.41 3.44
CA LEU A 85 -5.67 -14.11 4.70
C LEU A 85 -7.19 -14.08 4.54
N PHE A 86 -7.69 -13.81 3.33
CA PHE A 86 -9.13 -13.76 3.04
C PHE A 86 -9.73 -15.12 2.65
N GLY A 87 -8.94 -16.19 2.63
CA GLY A 87 -9.41 -17.54 2.28
C GLY A 87 -9.82 -17.70 0.81
N CYS A 88 -10.30 -18.90 0.45
CA CYS A 88 -10.84 -19.19 -0.89
C CYS A 88 -12.31 -18.76 -1.06
N ASP A 89 -12.89 -18.07 -0.09
CA ASP A 89 -14.33 -17.75 -0.09
C ASP A 89 -14.56 -16.37 -0.70
N PHE A 90 -14.48 -16.30 -2.03
CA PHE A 90 -15.22 -15.30 -2.80
C PHE A 90 -16.59 -15.91 -3.11
N ARG A 91 -17.54 -15.75 -2.19
CA ARG A 91 -18.94 -16.06 -2.41
C ARG A 91 -19.75 -14.78 -2.56
#